data_AF-A0A928XIC7-F1
#
_entry.id   AF-A0A928XIC7-F1
#
_cell.length_a   1.000
_cell.length_b   1.000
_cell.length_c   1.000
_cell.angle_alpha   90.00
_cell.angle_beta   90.00
_cell.angle_gamma   90.00
#
_symmetry.space_group_name_H-M   'P 1'
#
loop_
_entity.id
_entity.type
_entity.pdbx_description
1 polymer ?
#
loop_
_entity_poly.entity_id
_entity_poly.type
_entity_poly.pdbx_seq_one_letter_code
_entity_poly.pdbx_strand_id
1 'polypeptide(L)'
;MITKFSPEVIENLKCYVYLYLDPATNEIFYVGKGRGNRVFAHLNDETGSDKIVKINEIRGRGQEPKIEILVHGLDDDEARKIEAIVIVTCSTDIDKRLSIKRLFKQRHRG
;
A
#
# COMPACT_ATOMS: atom_id res chain seq x y z
N MET A 1 8.38 8.02 13.41
CA MET A 1 7.45 7.45 12.39
C MET A 1 6.40 8.48 12.05
N ILE A 2 6.04 8.62 10.77
CA ILE A 2 4.92 9.46 10.35
C ILE A 2 3.64 8.68 10.62
N THR A 3 2.73 9.24 11.42
CA THR A 3 1.45 8.62 11.77
C THR A 3 0.25 9.41 11.25
N LYS A 4 0.50 10.58 10.65
CA LYS A 4 -0.51 11.38 9.95
C LYS A 4 0.15 12.22 8.85
N PHE A 5 -0.61 12.45 7.78
CA PHE A 5 -0.32 13.45 6.76
C PHE A 5 -0.74 14.85 7.21
N SER A 6 -0.08 15.88 6.68
CA SER A 6 -0.55 17.26 6.83
C SER A 6 -1.87 17.46 6.06
N PRO A 7 -2.70 18.46 6.43
CA PRO A 7 -3.94 18.75 5.70
C PRO A 7 -3.70 18.97 4.20
N GLU A 8 -2.64 19.70 3.84
CA GLU A 8 -2.23 19.94 2.45
C GLU A 8 -1.93 18.64 1.69
N VAL A 9 -1.24 17.70 2.34
CA VAL A 9 -0.96 16.38 1.74
C VAL A 9 -2.25 15.59 1.58
N ILE A 10 -3.17 15.63 2.55
CA ILE A 10 -4.47 14.95 2.46
C ILE A 10 -5.30 15.49 1.29
N GLU A 11 -5.31 16.80 1.10
CA GLU A 11 -6.02 17.46 0.02
C GLU A 11 -5.49 17.04 -1.36
N ASN A 12 -4.17 16.99 -1.51
CA ASN A 12 -3.53 16.54 -2.74
C ASN A 12 -3.65 15.02 -2.98
N LEU A 13 -3.67 14.22 -1.92
CA LEU A 13 -3.77 12.76 -2.03
C LEU A 13 -5.14 12.28 -2.51
N LYS A 14 -6.23 13.00 -2.18
CA LYS A 14 -7.61 12.56 -2.43
C LYS A 14 -7.83 11.09 -2.02
N CYS A 15 -8.41 10.25 -2.89
CA CYS A 15 -8.37 8.81 -2.74
C CYS A 15 -7.09 8.24 -3.34
N TYR A 16 -6.57 7.19 -2.71
CA TYR A 16 -5.31 6.57 -3.09
C TYR A 16 -5.34 5.06 -2.82
N VAL A 17 -4.46 4.33 -3.50
CA VAL A 17 -4.18 2.91 -3.25
C VAL A 17 -2.80 2.79 -2.65
N TYR A 18 -2.67 1.99 -1.60
CA TYR A 18 -1.44 1.82 -0.84
C TYR A 18 -1.13 0.35 -0.59
N LEU A 19 0.14 0.09 -0.27
CA LEU A 19 0.72 -1.23 -0.07
C LEU A 19 1.40 -1.27 1.30
N TYR A 20 1.27 -2.41 2.00
CA TYR A 20 2.22 -2.76 3.06
C TYR A 20 3.17 -3.82 2.55
N LEU A 21 4.46 -3.59 2.80
CA LEU A 21 5.54 -4.46 2.41
C LEU A 21 6.35 -4.90 3.62
N ASP A 22 6.83 -6.14 3.59
CA ASP A 22 7.85 -6.60 4.52
C ASP A 22 9.17 -5.86 4.21
N PRO A 23 9.75 -5.11 5.15
CA PRO A 23 10.95 -4.32 4.88
C PRO A 23 12.18 -5.16 4.52
N ALA A 24 12.22 -6.44 4.92
CA ALA A 24 13.35 -7.32 4.64
C ALA A 24 13.30 -7.90 3.22
N THR A 25 12.11 -8.27 2.75
CA THR A 25 11.93 -8.96 1.46
C THR A 25 11.36 -8.05 0.37
N ASN A 26 10.80 -6.90 0.73
CA ASN A 26 9.92 -6.07 -0.10
C ASN A 26 8.71 -6.84 -0.66
N GLU A 27 8.29 -7.91 0.00
CA GLU A 27 7.09 -8.64 -0.36
C GLU A 27 5.86 -7.85 0.07
N ILE A 28 4.93 -7.65 -0.87
CA ILE A 28 3.62 -7.04 -0.59
C ILE A 28 2.77 -8.07 0.14
N PHE A 29 2.33 -7.74 1.35
CA PHE A 29 1.44 -8.60 2.13
C PHE A 29 0.05 -7.98 2.37
N TYR A 30 -0.13 -6.72 2.00
CA TYR A 30 -1.43 -6.06 2.09
C TYR A 30 -1.56 -4.98 1.00
N VAL A 31 -2.74 -4.90 0.41
CA VAL A 31 -3.17 -3.88 -0.54
C VAL A 31 -4.44 -3.27 0.02
N GLY A 32 -4.56 -1.94 0.00
CA GLY A 32 -5.79 -1.28 0.40
C GLY A 32 -5.98 0.06 -0.28
N LYS A 33 -7.24 0.48 -0.39
CA LYS A 33 -7.59 1.87 -0.71
C LYS A 33 -7.78 2.72 0.54
N GLY A 34 -7.47 4.01 0.43
CA GLY A 34 -7.72 4.94 1.52
C GLY A 34 -7.85 6.40 1.14
N ARG A 35 -8.25 7.17 2.15
CA ARG A 35 -8.39 8.63 2.12
C ARG A 35 -7.90 9.19 3.45
N GLY A 36 -7.27 10.37 3.42
CA GLY A 36 -6.68 10.97 4.62
C GLY A 36 -5.63 10.05 5.26
N ASN A 37 -5.76 9.80 6.56
CA ASN A 37 -4.81 9.00 7.34
C ASN A 37 -5.16 7.51 7.44
N ARG A 38 -6.09 7.01 6.63
CA ARG A 38 -6.53 5.60 6.66
C ARG A 38 -5.37 4.61 6.50
N VAL A 39 -4.35 4.99 5.73
CA VAL A 39 -3.13 4.19 5.57
C VAL A 39 -2.42 3.86 6.88
N PHE A 40 -2.60 4.67 7.94
CA PHE A 40 -1.99 4.43 9.25
C PHE A 40 -2.92 3.71 10.22
N ALA A 41 -4.22 3.62 9.91
CA ALA A 41 -5.24 3.12 10.84
C ALA A 41 -4.96 1.66 11.26
N HIS A 42 -4.50 0.83 10.31
CA HIS A 42 -4.28 -0.59 10.55
C HIS A 42 -2.95 -0.92 11.25
N LEU A 43 -2.07 0.06 11.49
CA LEU A 43 -0.83 -0.19 12.22
C LEU A 43 -1.06 -0.47 13.71
N ASN A 44 -2.20 -0.04 14.25
CA ASN A 44 -2.57 -0.18 15.66
C ASN A 44 -3.82 -1.06 15.85
N ASP A 45 -4.31 -1.73 14.81
CA ASP A 45 -5.40 -2.70 14.96
C ASP A 45 -4.90 -3.93 15.72
N GLU A 46 -5.65 -4.36 16.74
CA GLU A 46 -5.18 -5.37 17.69
C GLU A 46 -5.67 -6.80 17.38
N THR A 47 -6.63 -7.03 16.47
CA THR A 47 -7.29 -8.35 16.38
C THR A 47 -7.37 -9.01 14.98
N GLY A 48 -6.77 -10.21 14.91
CA GLY A 48 -7.35 -11.39 14.24
C GLY A 48 -7.25 -11.52 12.72
N SER A 49 -6.55 -10.64 12.01
CA SER A 49 -6.39 -10.74 10.55
C SER A 49 -4.97 -11.10 10.13
N ASP A 50 -4.82 -11.80 8.98
CA ASP A 50 -3.53 -12.25 8.44
C ASP A 50 -2.51 -11.11 8.33
N LYS A 51 -2.98 -9.89 8.02
CA LYS A 51 -2.14 -8.68 8.00
C LYS A 51 -1.53 -8.36 9.37
N ILE A 52 -2.27 -8.51 10.47
CA ILE A 52 -1.79 -8.21 11.83
C ILE A 52 -0.77 -9.24 12.26
N VAL A 53 -0.99 -10.52 11.92
CA VAL A 53 0.00 -11.57 12.12
C VAL A 53 1.31 -11.17 11.46
N LYS A 54 1.25 -10.76 10.18
CA LYS A 54 2.45 -10.32 9.44
C LYS A 54 3.11 -9.07 10.03
N ILE A 55 2.32 -8.09 10.47
CA ILE A 55 2.83 -6.88 11.14
C ILE A 55 3.56 -7.25 12.43
N ASN A 56 2.99 -8.14 13.25
CA ASN A 56 3.59 -8.59 14.50
C ASN A 56 4.85 -9.41 14.26
N GLU A 57 4.91 -10.25 13.21
CA GLU A 57 6.13 -10.94 12.79
C GLU A 57 7.25 -9.95 12.43
N ILE A 58 6.94 -8.91 11.65
CA ILE A 58 7.90 -7.87 11.26
C ILE A 58 8.40 -7.11 12.52
N ARG A 59 7.48 -6.73 13.41
CA ARG A 59 7.79 -6.07 14.69
C ARG A 59 8.59 -6.95 15.64
N GLY A 60 8.34 -8.25 15.67
CA GLY A 60 9.12 -9.23 16.44
C GLY A 60 10.59 -9.29 16.03
N ARG A 61 10.92 -8.88 14.80
CA ARG A 61 12.31 -8.72 14.32
C ARG A 61 12.90 -7.32 14.58
N GLY A 62 12.20 -6.46 15.31
CA GLY A 62 12.61 -5.07 15.57
C GLY A 62 12.47 -4.15 14.35
N GLN A 63 11.62 -4.51 13.38
CA GLN A 63 11.38 -3.72 12.17
C GLN A 63 9.93 -3.22 12.13
N GLU A 64 9.63 -2.28 11.23
CA GLU A 64 8.25 -1.84 10.97
C GLU A 64 7.87 -2.11 9.52
N PRO A 65 6.59 -2.45 9.24
CA PRO A 65 6.09 -2.58 7.88
C PRO A 65 6.38 -1.31 7.07
N LYS A 66 6.82 -1.50 5.82
CA LYS A 66 6.98 -0.40 4.89
C LYS A 66 5.64 -0.10 4.25
N ILE A 67 5.27 1.17 4.24
CA ILE A 67 4.05 1.66 3.61
C ILE A 67 4.44 2.42 2.34
N GLU A 68 3.84 2.06 1.20
CA GLU A 68 4.01 2.79 -0.07
C GLU A 68 2.66 3.19 -0.66
N ILE A 69 2.55 4.43 -1.14
CA ILE A 69 1.41 4.88 -1.93
C ILE A 69 1.69 4.53 -3.39
N LEU A 70 0.85 3.69 -3.97
CA LEU A 70 1.01 3.22 -5.34
C LEU A 70 0.45 4.21 -6.36
N VAL A 71 -0.76 4.73 -6.10
CA VAL A 71 -1.44 5.74 -6.92
C VAL A 71 -2.25 6.65 -6.00
N HIS A 72 -2.27 7.95 -6.28
CA HIS A 72 -3.05 8.95 -5.53
C HIS A 72 -3.76 9.93 -6.48
N GLY A 73 -4.60 10.80 -5.92
CA GLY A 73 -5.34 11.80 -6.70
C GLY A 73 -6.58 11.25 -7.39
N LEU A 74 -7.02 10.05 -7.00
CA LEU A 74 -8.12 9.32 -7.61
C LEU A 74 -9.46 9.78 -7.03
N ASP A 75 -10.53 9.53 -7.78
CA ASP A 75 -11.87 9.40 -7.19
C ASP A 75 -12.06 8.03 -6.51
N ASP A 76 -13.18 7.84 -5.81
CA ASP A 76 -13.41 6.61 -5.05
C ASP A 76 -13.63 5.37 -5.94
N ASP A 77 -14.23 5.55 -7.12
CA ASP A 77 -14.50 4.46 -8.06
C ASP A 77 -13.24 4.02 -8.79
N GLU A 78 -12.39 4.97 -9.19
CA GLU A 78 -11.05 4.73 -9.72
C GLU A 78 -10.19 3.98 -8.70
N ALA A 79 -10.15 4.46 -7.45
CA ALA A 79 -9.40 3.81 -6.38
C ALA A 79 -9.84 2.37 -6.15
N ARG A 80 -11.17 2.12 -6.17
CA ARG A 80 -11.74 0.77 -6.04
C ARG A 80 -11.36 -0.15 -7.21
N LYS A 81 -11.41 0.35 -8.45
CA LYS A 81 -11.02 -0.43 -9.64
C LYS A 81 -9.53 -0.77 -9.61
N ILE A 82 -8.68 0.20 -9.29
CA ILE A 82 -7.24 0.01 -9.20
C ILE A 82 -6.89 -0.96 -8.06
N GLU A 83 -7.51 -0.82 -6.89
CA GLU A 83 -7.35 -1.78 -5.79
C GLU A 83 -7.65 -3.21 -6.23
N ALA A 84 -8.79 -3.44 -6.89
CA ALA A 84 -9.15 -4.77 -7.39
C ALA A 84 -8.12 -5.32 -8.40
N ILE A 85 -7.65 -4.47 -9.32
CA ILE A 85 -6.62 -4.85 -10.30
C ILE A 85 -5.32 -5.22 -9.59
N VAL A 86 -4.89 -4.43 -8.61
CA VAL A 86 -3.64 -4.67 -7.86
C VAL A 86 -3.76 -5.95 -7.04
N ILE A 87 -4.88 -6.19 -6.35
CA ILE A 87 -5.13 -7.45 -5.63
C ILE A 87 -5.01 -8.64 -6.58
N VAL A 88 -5.73 -8.61 -7.71
CA VAL A 88 -5.66 -9.69 -8.71
C VAL A 88 -4.23 -9.88 -9.21
N THR A 89 -3.53 -8.79 -9.54
CA THR A 89 -2.15 -8.85 -10.07
C THR A 89 -1.15 -9.39 -9.04
N CYS A 90 -1.31 -9.05 -7.76
CA CYS A 90 -0.46 -9.55 -6.69
C CYS A 90 -0.78 -11.00 -6.32
N SER A 91 -2.05 -11.42 -6.42
CA SER A 91 -2.47 -12.81 -6.15
C SER A 91 -2.09 -13.80 -7.25
N THR A 92 -1.86 -13.34 -8.49
CA THR A 92 -1.61 -14.23 -9.64
C THR A 92 -0.13 -14.49 -9.96
N ASP A 93 0.80 -14.05 -9.11
CA ASP A 93 2.20 -14.49 -9.06
C ASP A 93 2.90 -14.59 -10.45
N ILE A 94 2.96 -13.47 -11.19
CA ILE A 94 3.96 -13.29 -12.26
C ILE A 94 5.17 -12.60 -11.62
N ASP A 95 6.11 -13.41 -11.11
CA ASP A 95 7.41 -13.00 -10.57
C ASP A 95 7.37 -11.83 -9.56
N LYS A 96 7.41 -12.14 -8.26
CA LYS A 96 7.60 -11.18 -7.13
C LYS A 96 8.81 -10.22 -7.29
N ARG A 97 9.65 -10.38 -8.31
CA ARG A 97 10.81 -9.53 -8.66
C ARG A 97 10.58 -8.55 -9.82
N LEU A 98 9.50 -8.68 -10.59
CA LEU A 98 9.29 -7.91 -11.81
C LEU A 98 7.95 -7.16 -11.77
N SER A 99 8.03 -5.84 -11.91
CA SER A 99 7.08 -5.06 -12.74
C SER A 99 6.05 -4.12 -12.13
N ILE A 100 6.15 -3.63 -10.89
CA ILE A 100 5.48 -2.33 -10.59
C ILE A 100 6.33 -1.15 -11.11
N LYS A 101 7.66 -1.19 -10.91
CA LYS A 101 8.57 -0.15 -11.45
C LYS A 101 8.62 -0.09 -12.99
N ARG A 102 8.32 -1.19 -13.70
CA ARG A 102 8.31 -1.21 -15.18
C ARG A 102 6.99 -0.75 -15.79
N LEU A 103 5.85 -1.00 -15.13
CA LEU A 103 4.53 -0.58 -15.64
C LEU A 103 4.40 0.96 -15.71
N PHE A 104 5.02 1.70 -14.79
CA PHE A 104 4.92 3.17 -14.76
C PHE A 104 6.03 3.91 -15.53
N LYS A 105 7.17 3.26 -15.83
CA LYS A 105 8.28 3.94 -16.55
C LYS A 105 7.97 4.17 -18.05
N GLN A 106 6.91 3.57 -18.59
CA GLN A 106 6.50 3.78 -19.98
C GLN A 106 5.58 4.99 -20.22
N ARG A 107 5.14 5.71 -19.18
CA ARG A 107 4.15 6.80 -19.35
C ARG A 107 4.69 8.24 -19.33
N HIS A 108 6.01 8.42 -19.33
CA HIS A 108 6.65 9.75 -19.46
C HIS A 108 7.61 9.84 -20.66
N ARG A 109 7.12 9.46 -21.85
CA ARG A 109 7.65 9.90 -23.14
C ARG A 109 6.48 10.26 -24.04
N GLY A 110 6.08 11.52 -23.98
CA GLY A 110 5.04 12.16 -24.78
C GLY A 110 5.06 13.63 -24.43
#